data_AF-A0A656Z268-F1
#
_entry.id   AF-A0A656Z268-F1
#
_cell.length_a   1.000
_cell.length_b   1.000
_cell.length_c   1.000
_cell.angle_alpha   90.00
_cell.angle_beta   90.00
_cell.angle_gamma   90.00
#
_symmetry.space_group_name_H-M   'P 1'
#
loop_
_entity.id
_entity.type
_entity.pdbx_description
1 polymer ?
#
loop_
_entity_poly.entity_id
_entity_poly.type
_entity_poly.pdbx_seq_one_letter_code
_entity_poly.pdbx_strand_id
1 'polypeptide(L)'
;MLYVLPAVLLLFSLAFVIVWAIDQLRSYLLWCALCFFCIGIAMLAQLVDIPADDGQNTMLTATIYVLGAFAGGQGILRRSGLRLPVWFGLVSLALIFGGIVFFLYPYPSLLGRVYVLNFGLACMILAYVWYLRGLVRGSQADKLILGMLFLVAIHIFVRTSLTAHSIVGNDTEVDFAYTPFWQWTVFSTAVASVIAGLVLFAAAGADRFSELVHERDSDPLTGLLNRRGLETRMSALGRHDLSGWIVACDIDYFKTINDVYGHATGDVV
;
A
#
# COMPACT_ATOMS: atom_id res chain seq x y z
N MET A 1 18.62 7.27 -18.78
CA MET A 1 18.10 7.68 -17.46
C MET A 1 16.57 7.78 -17.45
N LEU A 2 15.92 8.44 -18.43
CA LEU A 2 14.45 8.65 -18.42
C LEU A 2 13.60 7.37 -18.25
N TYR A 3 13.96 6.26 -18.89
CA TYR A 3 13.21 5.00 -18.78
C TYR A 3 13.47 4.19 -17.50
N VAL A 4 14.50 4.53 -16.72
CA VAL A 4 14.89 3.75 -15.53
C VAL A 4 13.77 3.79 -14.49
N LEU A 5 13.09 4.92 -14.34
CA LEU A 5 12.09 5.10 -13.28
C LEU A 5 10.79 4.33 -13.53
N PRO A 6 10.18 4.37 -14.75
CA PRO A 6 9.10 3.45 -15.10
C PRO A 6 9.50 1.98 -14.95
N ALA A 7 10.72 1.61 -15.33
CA ALA A 7 11.21 0.24 -15.20
C ALA A 7 11.27 -0.22 -13.73
N VAL A 8 11.72 0.64 -12.81
CA VAL A 8 11.73 0.34 -11.36
C VAL A 8 10.32 0.08 -10.82
N LEU A 9 9.34 0.88 -11.23
CA LEU A 9 7.93 0.67 -10.84
C LEU A 9 7.39 -0.67 -11.35
N LEU A 10 7.69 -1.02 -12.62
CA LEU A 10 7.29 -2.30 -13.20
C LEU A 10 8.00 -3.49 -12.52
N LEU A 11 9.25 -3.33 -12.08
CA LEU A 11 9.97 -4.32 -11.29
C LEU A 11 9.32 -4.53 -9.92
N PHE A 12 8.90 -3.46 -9.22
CA PHE A 12 8.14 -3.58 -7.98
C PHE A 12 6.81 -4.31 -8.21
N SER A 13 6.08 -3.96 -9.28
CA SER A 13 4.86 -4.67 -9.67
C SER A 13 5.12 -6.18 -9.83
N LEU A 14 6.15 -6.55 -10.60
CA LEU A 14 6.53 -7.94 -10.80
C LEU A 14 6.91 -8.62 -9.48
N ALA A 15 7.67 -7.95 -8.63
CA ALA A 15 8.06 -8.47 -7.31
C ALA A 15 6.84 -8.75 -6.42
N PHE A 16 5.84 -7.88 -6.40
CA PHE A 16 4.58 -8.15 -5.69
C PHE A 16 3.82 -9.36 -6.24
N VAL A 17 3.80 -9.53 -7.57
CA VAL A 17 3.19 -10.72 -8.21
C VAL A 17 3.96 -11.99 -7.84
N ILE A 18 5.30 -11.96 -7.82
CA ILE A 18 6.13 -13.10 -7.42
C ILE A 18 5.88 -13.47 -5.96
N VAL A 19 5.88 -12.49 -5.05
CA VAL A 19 5.61 -12.75 -3.63
C VAL A 19 4.19 -13.32 -3.45
N TRP A 20 3.21 -12.79 -4.17
CA TRP A 20 1.87 -13.36 -4.18
C TRP A 20 1.84 -14.80 -4.73
N ALA A 21 2.57 -15.11 -5.80
CA ALA A 21 2.60 -16.45 -6.39
C ALA A 21 3.22 -17.48 -5.43
N ILE A 22 4.14 -17.06 -4.58
CA ILE A 22 4.78 -17.90 -3.55
C ILE A 22 3.85 -18.10 -2.34
N ASP A 23 3.24 -17.02 -1.83
CA ASP A 23 2.49 -17.06 -0.57
C ASP A 23 1.00 -17.44 -0.77
N GLN A 24 0.42 -17.17 -1.95
CA GLN A 24 -0.99 -17.36 -2.42
C GLN A 24 -2.15 -16.93 -1.50
N LEU A 25 -1.92 -16.78 -0.21
CA LEU A 25 -2.89 -16.44 0.82
C LEU A 25 -3.23 -14.94 0.81
N ARG A 26 -2.34 -14.11 0.27
CA ARG A 26 -2.40 -12.65 0.42
C ARG A 26 -2.79 -11.93 -0.85
N SER A 27 -4.08 -12.02 -1.19
CA SER A 27 -4.67 -11.37 -2.36
C SER A 27 -4.46 -9.84 -2.42
N TYR A 28 -4.19 -9.18 -1.29
CA TYR A 28 -3.90 -7.75 -1.26
C TYR A 28 -2.60 -7.37 -2.00
N LEU A 29 -1.65 -8.30 -2.13
CA LEU A 29 -0.39 -8.05 -2.83
C LEU A 29 -0.60 -7.81 -4.33
N LEU A 30 -1.63 -8.41 -4.93
CA LEU A 30 -2.01 -8.13 -6.33
C LEU A 30 -2.53 -6.70 -6.51
N TRP A 31 -3.19 -6.13 -5.51
CA TRP A 31 -3.63 -4.74 -5.53
C TRP A 31 -2.45 -3.78 -5.41
N CYS A 32 -1.45 -4.12 -4.59
CA CYS A 32 -0.17 -3.41 -4.56
C CYS A 32 0.53 -3.51 -5.92
N ALA A 33 0.62 -4.71 -6.52
CA ALA A 33 1.21 -4.88 -7.85
C ALA A 33 0.53 -3.99 -8.90
N LEU A 34 -0.81 -4.01 -8.93
CA LEU A 34 -1.60 -3.20 -9.86
C LEU A 34 -1.35 -1.70 -9.68
N CYS A 35 -1.19 -1.22 -8.45
CA CYS A 35 -0.82 0.18 -8.17
C CYS A 35 0.50 0.56 -8.86
N PHE A 36 1.57 -0.21 -8.60
CA PHE A 36 2.89 0.04 -9.17
C PHE A 36 2.88 -0.11 -10.70
N PHE A 37 2.14 -1.08 -11.23
CA PHE A 37 1.97 -1.27 -12.67
C PHE A 37 1.31 -0.05 -13.33
N CYS A 38 0.17 0.40 -12.79
CA CYS A 38 -0.56 1.55 -13.32
C CYS A 38 0.31 2.82 -13.29
N ILE A 39 0.98 3.12 -12.17
CA ILE A 39 1.86 4.30 -12.08
C ILE A 39 3.01 4.18 -13.10
N GLY A 40 3.63 3.00 -13.21
CA GLY A 40 4.72 2.75 -14.16
C GLY A 40 4.30 2.94 -15.62
N ILE A 41 3.14 2.38 -16.00
CA ILE A 41 2.60 2.51 -17.37
C ILE A 41 2.16 3.94 -17.66
N ALA A 42 1.51 4.62 -16.72
CA ALA A 42 1.13 6.03 -16.90
C ALA A 42 2.36 6.92 -17.12
N MET A 43 3.41 6.73 -16.33
CA MET A 43 4.67 7.46 -16.52
C MET A 43 5.34 7.14 -17.85
N LEU A 44 5.32 5.87 -18.27
CA LEU A 44 5.89 5.47 -19.55
C LEU A 44 5.11 6.08 -20.73
N ALA A 45 3.78 6.11 -20.64
CA ALA A 45 2.92 6.73 -21.66
C ALA A 45 3.13 8.24 -21.78
N GLN A 46 3.34 8.94 -20.66
CA GLN A 46 3.73 10.37 -20.68
C GLN A 46 5.13 10.58 -21.23
N LEU A 47 6.06 9.66 -20.95
CA LEU A 47 7.45 9.77 -21.40
C LEU A 47 7.63 9.52 -22.91
N VAL A 48 6.88 8.56 -23.46
CA VAL A 48 6.94 8.19 -24.88
C VAL A 48 5.95 9.01 -25.72
N ASP A 49 5.19 9.90 -25.08
CA ASP A 49 4.16 10.73 -25.71
C ASP A 49 3.11 9.91 -26.47
N ILE A 50 2.52 8.92 -25.79
CA ILE A 50 1.45 8.06 -26.33
C ILE A 50 0.18 8.20 -25.49
N PRO A 51 -0.95 8.65 -26.10
CA PRO A 51 -1.09 9.23 -27.44
C PRO A 51 -0.30 10.54 -27.64
N ALA A 52 0.00 10.89 -28.89
CA ALA A 52 0.77 12.11 -29.23
C ALA A 52 -0.04 13.42 -29.11
N ASP A 53 -1.35 13.31 -28.90
CA ASP A 53 -2.17 14.48 -28.56
C ASP A 53 -2.09 14.73 -27.05
N ASP A 54 -1.55 15.89 -26.66
CA ASP A 54 -1.38 16.30 -25.26
C ASP A 54 -2.66 16.14 -24.41
N GLY A 55 -3.82 16.44 -25.00
CA GLY A 55 -5.12 16.32 -24.36
C GLY A 55 -5.47 14.87 -24.06
N GLN A 56 -5.43 14.02 -25.09
CA GLN A 56 -5.68 12.58 -24.97
C GLN A 56 -4.67 11.89 -24.07
N ASN A 57 -3.38 12.25 -24.17
CA ASN A 57 -2.32 11.77 -23.29
C ASN A 57 -2.64 12.08 -21.84
N THR A 58 -2.97 13.34 -21.54
CA THR A 58 -3.33 13.78 -20.19
C THR A 58 -4.53 13.01 -19.66
N MET A 59 -5.57 12.81 -20.47
CA MET A 59 -6.78 12.10 -20.04
C MET A 59 -6.53 10.61 -19.78
N LEU A 60 -5.78 9.94 -20.65
CA LEU A 60 -5.41 8.53 -20.49
C LEU A 60 -4.58 8.34 -19.23
N THR A 61 -3.50 9.11 -19.10
CA THR A 61 -2.52 8.95 -18.02
C THR A 61 -3.11 9.34 -16.67
N ALA A 62 -3.92 10.39 -16.60
CA ALA A 62 -4.69 10.74 -15.40
C ALA A 62 -5.61 9.62 -14.95
N THR A 63 -6.33 8.99 -15.89
CA THR A 63 -7.21 7.85 -15.59
C THR A 63 -6.41 6.70 -15.00
N ILE A 64 -5.27 6.35 -15.60
CA ILE A 64 -4.40 5.27 -15.11
C ILE A 64 -3.81 5.61 -13.74
N TYR A 65 -3.38 6.85 -13.48
CA TYR A 65 -2.88 7.27 -12.16
C TYR A 65 -3.95 7.15 -11.07
N VAL A 66 -5.19 7.55 -11.36
CA VAL A 66 -6.30 7.44 -10.40
C VAL A 66 -6.63 5.97 -10.12
N LEU A 67 -6.67 5.12 -11.15
CA LEU A 67 -6.87 3.68 -10.99
C LEU A 67 -5.73 3.04 -10.20
N GLY A 68 -4.49 3.45 -10.43
CA GLY A 68 -3.32 3.00 -9.67
C GLY A 68 -3.42 3.39 -8.19
N ALA A 69 -3.71 4.66 -7.89
CA ALA A 69 -3.90 5.15 -6.53
C ALA A 69 -5.07 4.43 -5.83
N PHE A 70 -6.17 4.18 -6.55
CA PHE A 70 -7.30 3.39 -6.06
C PHE A 70 -6.88 1.96 -5.71
N ALA A 71 -6.13 1.30 -6.61
CA ALA A 71 -5.65 -0.05 -6.39
C ALA A 71 -4.73 -0.13 -5.16
N GLY A 72 -3.79 0.81 -5.01
CA GLY A 72 -2.88 0.86 -3.87
C GLY A 72 -3.61 1.06 -2.55
N GLY A 73 -4.56 1.99 -2.51
CA GLY A 73 -5.40 2.21 -1.33
C GLY A 73 -6.25 0.98 -0.98
N GLN A 74 -6.85 0.32 -1.97
CA GLN A 74 -7.60 -0.92 -1.76
C GLN A 74 -6.72 -2.08 -1.28
N GLY A 75 -5.48 -2.20 -1.76
CA GLY A 75 -4.53 -3.19 -1.26
C GLY A 75 -4.23 -3.01 0.23
N ILE A 76 -3.92 -1.78 0.64
CA ILE A 76 -3.63 -1.48 2.05
C ILE A 76 -4.88 -1.70 2.93
N LEU A 77 -6.05 -1.27 2.48
CA LEU A 77 -7.31 -1.50 3.20
C LEU A 77 -7.58 -2.99 3.40
N ARG A 78 -7.43 -3.80 2.35
CA ARG A 78 -7.63 -5.25 2.43
C ARG A 78 -6.66 -5.92 3.39
N ARG A 79 -5.40 -5.48 3.43
CA ARG A 79 -4.43 -5.93 4.45
C ARG A 79 -4.94 -5.64 5.86
N SER A 80 -5.52 -4.46 6.08
CA SER A 80 -6.06 -4.05 7.39
C SER A 80 -7.48 -4.59 7.70
N GLY A 81 -8.02 -5.51 6.90
CA GLY A 81 -9.39 -6.04 7.07
C GLY A 81 -10.49 -5.02 6.79
N LEU A 82 -10.15 -3.88 6.20
CA LEU A 82 -11.03 -2.77 5.89
C LEU A 82 -11.40 -2.77 4.40
N ARG A 83 -12.54 -2.16 4.05
CA ARG A 83 -12.98 -2.02 2.67
C ARG A 83 -13.63 -0.66 2.47
N LEU A 84 -13.12 0.11 1.51
CA LEU A 84 -13.82 1.28 1.02
C LEU A 84 -14.71 0.90 -0.17
N PRO A 85 -15.92 1.48 -0.25
CA PRO A 85 -16.84 1.18 -1.33
C PRO A 85 -16.30 1.69 -2.67
N VAL A 86 -16.62 0.97 -3.76
CA VAL A 86 -16.13 1.29 -5.11
C VAL A 86 -16.57 2.67 -5.58
N TRP A 87 -17.71 3.17 -5.09
CA TRP A 87 -18.18 4.52 -5.41
C TRP A 87 -17.18 5.61 -5.02
N PHE A 88 -16.36 5.40 -3.97
CA PHE A 88 -15.31 6.36 -3.60
C PHE A 88 -14.34 6.55 -4.77
N GLY A 89 -13.86 5.44 -5.36
CA GLY A 89 -12.99 5.49 -6.53
C GLY A 89 -13.66 6.11 -7.75
N LEU A 90 -14.93 5.79 -8.00
CA LEU A 90 -15.70 6.37 -9.11
C LEU A 90 -15.90 7.89 -8.95
N VAL A 91 -16.20 8.35 -7.75
CA VAL A 91 -16.34 9.79 -7.45
C VAL A 91 -15.00 10.50 -7.58
N SER A 92 -13.90 9.94 -7.03
CA SER A 92 -12.57 10.51 -7.20
C SER A 92 -12.18 10.61 -8.68
N LEU A 93 -12.43 9.56 -9.46
CA LEU A 93 -12.19 9.54 -10.90
C LEU A 93 -13.03 10.60 -11.62
N ALA A 94 -14.34 10.66 -11.35
CA ALA A 94 -15.23 11.64 -11.98
C ALA A 94 -14.83 13.09 -11.66
N LEU A 95 -14.44 13.39 -10.43
CA LEU A 95 -14.01 14.73 -10.02
C LEU A 95 -12.70 15.13 -10.68
N ILE A 96 -11.70 14.26 -10.68
CA ILE A 96 -10.38 14.53 -11.28
C ILE A 96 -10.52 14.65 -12.80
N PHE A 97 -11.21 13.69 -13.42
CA PHE A 97 -11.42 13.67 -14.86
C PHE A 97 -12.25 14.87 -15.32
N GLY A 98 -13.35 15.18 -14.62
CA GLY A 98 -14.18 16.35 -14.91
C GLY A 98 -13.40 17.66 -14.78
N GLY A 99 -12.55 17.80 -13.76
CA GLY A 99 -11.68 18.95 -13.61
C GLY A 99 -10.63 19.07 -14.72
N ILE A 100 -10.06 17.94 -15.19
CA ILE A 100 -9.14 17.94 -16.33
C ILE A 100 -9.86 18.37 -17.61
N VAL A 101 -11.05 17.83 -17.88
CA VAL A 101 -11.88 18.20 -19.04
C VAL A 101 -12.24 19.68 -19.01
N PHE A 102 -12.54 20.24 -17.83
CA PHE A 102 -12.82 21.67 -17.64
C PHE A 102 -11.60 22.56 -17.98
N PHE A 103 -10.39 22.12 -17.66
CA PHE A 103 -9.15 22.82 -18.04
C PHE A 103 -8.60 22.41 -19.42
N LEU A 104 -9.32 21.55 -20.15
CA LEU A 104 -8.99 21.15 -21.53
C LEU A 104 -9.82 21.91 -22.56
N TYR A 105 -11.15 22.04 -22.37
CA TYR A 105 -12.02 22.70 -23.36
C TYR A 105 -12.52 24.09 -22.95
N PRO A 106 -13.27 24.29 -21.83
CA PRO A 106 -13.79 25.61 -21.48
C PRO A 106 -12.72 26.67 -21.17
N TYR A 107 -11.69 26.31 -20.42
CA TYR A 107 -10.60 27.21 -20.02
C TYR A 107 -9.25 26.50 -20.13
N PRO A 108 -8.67 26.40 -21.34
CA PRO A 108 -7.43 25.66 -21.58
C PRO A 108 -6.29 26.15 -20.66
N SER A 109 -5.85 25.29 -19.75
CA SER A 109 -4.76 25.58 -18.82
C SER A 109 -4.00 24.30 -18.47
N LEU A 110 -2.75 24.19 -18.93
CA LEU A 110 -1.87 23.08 -18.56
C LEU A 110 -1.63 23.05 -17.05
N LEU A 111 -1.37 24.21 -16.44
CA LEU A 111 -1.16 24.36 -15.01
C LEU A 111 -2.43 24.00 -14.21
N GLY A 112 -3.63 24.36 -14.70
CA GLY A 112 -4.90 23.91 -14.12
C GLY A 112 -5.05 22.38 -14.11
N ARG A 113 -4.76 21.72 -15.23
CA ARG A 113 -4.77 20.24 -15.34
C ARG A 113 -3.79 19.58 -14.37
N VAL A 114 -2.57 20.13 -14.24
CA VAL A 114 -1.54 19.65 -13.31
C VAL A 114 -2.00 19.76 -11.85
N TYR A 115 -2.60 20.88 -11.45
CA TYR A 115 -3.13 21.05 -10.11
C TYR A 115 -4.29 20.10 -9.81
N VAL A 116 -5.26 19.97 -10.72
CA VAL A 116 -6.40 19.07 -10.55
C VAL A 116 -5.93 17.63 -10.34
N LEU A 117 -5.02 17.13 -11.19
CA LEU A 117 -4.52 15.77 -11.08
C LEU A 117 -3.75 15.55 -9.76
N ASN A 118 -2.75 16.39 -9.48
CA ASN A 118 -1.86 16.16 -8.33
C ASN A 118 -2.57 16.38 -7.00
N PHE A 119 -3.34 17.46 -6.85
CA PHE A 119 -4.08 17.71 -5.61
C PHE A 119 -5.24 16.73 -5.46
N GLY A 120 -5.88 16.32 -6.56
CA GLY A 120 -6.89 15.25 -6.54
C GLY A 120 -6.34 13.93 -6.00
N LEU A 121 -5.18 13.49 -6.53
CA LEU A 121 -4.50 12.29 -6.03
C LEU A 121 -4.05 12.44 -4.57
N ALA A 122 -3.50 13.59 -4.18
CA ALA A 122 -3.09 13.82 -2.80
C ALA A 122 -4.29 13.80 -1.83
N CYS A 123 -5.41 14.44 -2.18
CA CYS A 123 -6.65 14.39 -1.40
C CYS A 123 -7.20 12.96 -1.28
N MET A 124 -7.13 12.18 -2.37
CA MET A 124 -7.51 10.78 -2.36
C MET A 124 -6.64 9.95 -1.40
N ILE A 125 -5.31 10.16 -1.40
CA ILE A 125 -4.40 9.51 -0.45
C ILE A 125 -4.67 9.95 0.99
N LEU A 126 -4.91 11.25 1.24
CA LEU A 126 -5.29 11.75 2.56
C LEU A 126 -6.61 11.15 3.07
N ALA A 127 -7.58 10.90 2.19
CA ALA A 127 -8.80 10.20 2.55
C ALA A 127 -8.52 8.75 2.99
N TYR A 128 -7.59 8.04 2.33
CA TYR A 128 -7.13 6.74 2.82
C TYR A 128 -6.43 6.85 4.18
N VAL A 129 -5.56 7.85 4.40
CA VAL A 129 -4.93 8.10 5.71
C VAL A 129 -5.99 8.32 6.79
N TRP A 130 -7.01 9.13 6.52
CA TRP A 130 -8.10 9.39 7.44
C TRP A 130 -8.89 8.13 7.79
N TYR A 131 -9.16 7.28 6.81
CA TYR A 131 -9.89 6.03 7.00
C TYR A 131 -9.05 4.98 7.73
N LEU A 132 -7.75 4.95 7.46
CA LEU A 132 -6.76 4.07 8.08
C LEU A 132 -6.23 4.60 9.42
N ARG A 133 -6.73 5.71 9.96
CA ARG A 133 -6.20 6.32 11.20
C ARG A 133 -6.19 5.39 12.42
N GLY A 134 -7.00 4.34 12.43
CA GLY A 134 -6.99 3.30 13.46
C GLY A 134 -5.64 2.57 13.55
N LEU A 135 -4.89 2.51 12.44
CA LEU A 135 -3.56 1.89 12.34
C LEU A 135 -2.50 2.54 13.23
N VAL A 136 -2.72 3.77 13.72
CA VAL A 136 -1.83 4.42 14.70
C VAL A 136 -1.67 3.58 15.97
N ARG A 137 -2.68 2.79 16.33
CA ARG A 137 -2.66 1.89 17.50
C ARG A 137 -2.21 0.47 17.18
N GLY A 138 -1.93 0.19 15.90
CA GLY A 138 -1.54 -1.13 15.41
C GLY A 138 -0.06 -1.45 15.59
N SER A 139 0.38 -2.43 14.80
CA SER A 139 1.77 -2.88 14.74
C SER A 139 2.72 -1.78 14.23
N GLN A 140 4.04 -1.99 14.34
CA GLN A 140 5.01 -1.07 13.74
C GLN A 140 4.84 -0.97 12.21
N ALA A 141 4.49 -2.08 11.55
CA ALA A 141 4.20 -2.08 10.11
C ALA A 141 3.01 -1.16 9.76
N ASP A 142 1.96 -1.18 10.58
CA ASP A 142 0.77 -0.34 10.39
C ASP A 142 1.10 1.15 10.50
N LYS A 143 1.93 1.52 11.49
CA LYS A 143 2.41 2.90 11.68
C LYS A 143 3.29 3.36 10.52
N LEU A 144 4.18 2.50 10.04
CA LEU A 144 5.05 2.81 8.89
C LEU A 144 4.23 3.01 7.61
N ILE A 145 3.22 2.17 7.35
CA ILE A 145 2.32 2.34 6.20
C ILE A 145 1.57 3.67 6.30
N LEU A 146 0.99 3.97 7.46
CA LEU A 146 0.22 5.21 7.63
C LEU A 146 1.10 6.45 7.47
N GLY A 147 2.29 6.44 8.08
CA GLY A 147 3.27 7.52 7.96
C GLY A 147 3.74 7.70 6.52
N MET A 148 4.03 6.60 5.80
CA MET A 148 4.37 6.61 4.39
C MET A 148 3.27 7.23 3.53
N LEU A 149 2.01 6.81 3.68
CA LEU A 149 0.89 7.37 2.91
C LEU A 149 0.74 8.88 3.16
N PHE A 150 0.85 9.31 4.42
CA PHE A 150 0.78 10.73 4.76
C PHE A 150 1.92 11.51 4.12
N LEU A 151 3.16 11.02 4.24
CA LEU A 151 4.34 11.66 3.63
C LEU A 151 4.22 11.73 2.10
N VAL A 152 3.74 10.69 1.43
CA VAL A 152 3.51 10.70 -0.02
C VAL A 152 2.47 11.76 -0.41
N ALA A 153 1.36 11.86 0.32
CA ALA A 153 0.33 12.85 0.02
C ALA A 153 0.83 14.29 0.20
N ILE A 154 1.50 14.57 1.33
CA ILE A 154 2.09 15.89 1.60
C ILE A 154 3.17 16.21 0.58
N HIS A 155 4.02 15.24 0.24
CA HIS A 155 5.04 15.39 -0.78
C HIS A 155 4.45 15.81 -2.13
N ILE A 156 3.40 15.14 -2.61
CA ILE A 156 2.71 15.50 -3.86
C ILE A 156 2.20 16.95 -3.78
N PHE A 157 1.56 17.32 -2.67
CA PHE A 157 0.99 18.66 -2.47
C PHE A 157 2.07 19.76 -2.50
N VAL A 158 3.10 19.60 -1.68
CA VAL A 158 4.19 20.57 -1.53
C VAL A 158 4.99 20.67 -2.83
N ARG A 159 5.36 19.54 -3.41
CA ARG A 159 6.10 19.47 -4.68
C ARG A 159 5.37 20.24 -5.76
N THR A 160 4.10 19.92 -6.01
CA THR A 160 3.35 20.55 -7.11
C THR A 160 3.20 22.05 -6.88
N SER A 161 2.96 22.51 -5.65
CA SER A 161 2.92 23.94 -5.35
C SER A 161 4.23 24.66 -5.64
N LEU A 162 5.38 24.04 -5.34
CA LEU A 162 6.69 24.63 -5.52
C LEU A 162 7.19 24.58 -6.97
N THR A 163 6.84 23.53 -7.73
CA THR A 163 7.42 23.30 -9.06
C THR A 163 6.49 23.59 -10.23
N ALA A 164 5.16 23.66 -10.03
CA ALA A 164 4.22 23.84 -11.15
C ALA A 164 4.39 25.17 -11.90
N HIS A 165 4.92 26.21 -11.26
CA HIS A 165 5.18 27.48 -11.94
C HIS A 165 6.27 27.35 -13.02
N SER A 166 7.18 26.37 -12.92
CA SER A 166 8.21 26.12 -13.94
C SER A 166 7.66 25.62 -15.28
N ILE A 167 6.36 25.31 -15.34
CA ILE A 167 5.63 24.98 -16.57
C ILE A 167 5.25 26.26 -17.34
N VAL A 168 5.22 27.41 -16.66
CA VAL A 168 4.84 28.72 -17.22
C VAL A 168 6.11 29.56 -17.40
N GLY A 169 6.80 29.37 -18.53
CA GLY A 169 8.03 30.09 -18.86
C GLY A 169 8.22 30.22 -20.37
N ASN A 170 8.63 31.41 -20.81
CA ASN A 170 8.48 31.97 -22.16
C ASN A 170 9.18 31.22 -23.31
N ASP A 171 8.52 31.26 -24.46
CA ASP A 171 8.97 31.11 -25.84
C ASP A 171 9.66 29.79 -26.29
N THR A 172 8.93 29.10 -27.17
CA THR A 172 9.34 28.09 -28.16
C THR A 172 9.81 26.72 -27.64
N GLU A 173 8.95 25.71 -27.86
CA GLU A 173 9.33 24.31 -28.14
C GLU A 173 10.10 23.52 -27.07
N VAL A 174 10.02 23.86 -25.78
CA VAL A 174 10.53 22.94 -24.75
C VAL A 174 9.48 21.86 -24.48
N ASP A 175 9.76 20.66 -24.95
CA ASP A 175 8.96 19.45 -24.67
C ASP A 175 8.78 19.29 -23.14
N PHE A 176 7.54 19.01 -22.73
CA PHE A 176 7.11 18.91 -21.32
C PHE A 176 8.03 18.00 -20.50
N ALA A 177 8.58 16.96 -21.14
CA ALA A 177 9.51 16.01 -20.55
C ALA A 177 10.83 16.63 -20.06
N TYR A 178 11.20 17.82 -20.54
CA TYR A 178 12.42 18.52 -20.12
C TYR A 178 12.17 19.63 -19.10
N THR A 179 10.91 19.89 -18.74
CA THR A 179 10.58 20.88 -17.73
C THR A 179 11.14 20.47 -16.35
N PRO A 180 11.61 21.41 -15.52
CA PRO A 180 12.03 21.13 -14.15
C PRO A 180 10.92 20.46 -13.33
N PHE A 181 9.67 20.86 -13.57
CA PHE A 181 8.50 20.22 -12.99
C PHE A 181 8.46 18.71 -13.25
N TRP A 182 8.60 18.29 -14.51
CA TRP A 182 8.52 16.88 -14.88
C TRP A 182 9.69 16.08 -14.31
N GLN A 183 10.91 16.60 -14.43
CA GLN A 183 12.10 15.93 -13.89
C GLN A 183 12.00 15.69 -12.38
N TRP A 184 11.54 16.70 -11.63
CA TRP A 184 11.35 16.58 -10.19
C TRP A 184 10.17 15.66 -9.82
N THR A 185 9.11 15.67 -10.62
CA THR A 185 7.97 14.76 -10.46
C THR A 185 8.41 13.31 -10.65
N VAL A 186 9.15 13.02 -11.72
CA VAL A 186 9.67 11.69 -12.03
C VAL A 186 10.62 11.23 -10.92
N PHE A 187 11.65 12.02 -10.60
CA PHE A 187 12.62 11.71 -9.56
C PHE A 187 11.96 11.40 -8.22
N SER A 188 11.11 12.32 -7.75
CA SER A 188 10.50 12.19 -6.43
C SER A 188 9.45 11.08 -6.35
N THR A 189 8.75 10.79 -7.46
CA THR A 189 7.83 9.64 -7.54
C THR A 189 8.59 8.32 -7.45
N ALA A 190 9.77 8.21 -8.06
CA ALA A 190 10.58 6.99 -7.91
C ALA A 190 11.06 6.81 -6.47
N VAL A 191 11.57 7.85 -5.83
CA VAL A 191 11.97 7.78 -4.41
C VAL A 191 10.79 7.35 -3.53
N ALA A 192 9.64 7.98 -3.70
CA ALA A 192 8.40 7.62 -3.00
C ALA A 192 7.99 6.16 -3.26
N SER A 193 8.12 5.68 -4.50
CA SER A 193 7.78 4.30 -4.86
C SER A 193 8.74 3.27 -4.27
N VAL A 194 10.04 3.58 -4.18
CA VAL A 194 11.03 2.69 -3.54
C VAL A 194 10.71 2.59 -2.05
N ILE A 195 10.48 3.72 -1.38
CA ILE A 195 10.07 3.74 0.03
C ILE A 195 8.79 2.94 0.21
N ALA A 196 7.80 3.14 -0.67
CA ALA A 196 6.54 2.42 -0.59
C ALA A 196 6.69 0.92 -0.79
N GLY A 197 7.47 0.49 -1.78
CA GLY A 197 7.76 -0.91 -2.02
C GLY A 197 8.45 -1.56 -0.82
N LEU A 198 9.46 -0.89 -0.25
CA LEU A 198 10.18 -1.39 0.93
C LEU A 198 9.27 -1.49 2.17
N VAL A 199 8.46 -0.46 2.46
CA VAL A 199 7.52 -0.47 3.59
C VAL A 199 6.49 -1.59 3.44
N LEU A 200 5.93 -1.77 2.23
CA LEU A 200 4.95 -2.81 1.96
C LEU A 200 5.54 -4.22 2.01
N PHE A 201 6.77 -4.43 1.53
CA PHE A 201 7.45 -5.71 1.67
C PHE A 201 7.83 -6.00 3.12
N ALA A 202 8.30 -4.99 3.87
CA ALA A 202 8.58 -5.14 5.29
C ALA A 202 7.30 -5.48 6.07
N ALA A 203 6.18 -4.85 5.73
CA ALA A 203 4.89 -5.17 6.33
C ALA A 203 4.44 -6.59 6.00
N ALA A 204 4.53 -7.02 4.73
CA ALA A 204 4.21 -8.39 4.34
C ALA A 204 5.13 -9.41 5.05
N GLY A 205 6.43 -9.13 5.15
CA GLY A 205 7.38 -9.96 5.88
C GLY A 205 7.04 -10.04 7.38
N ALA A 206 6.73 -8.91 8.01
CA ALA A 206 6.34 -8.85 9.41
C ALA A 206 5.06 -9.64 9.69
N ASP A 207 4.06 -9.53 8.82
CA ASP A 207 2.81 -10.29 8.92
C ASP A 207 3.10 -11.80 8.85
N ARG A 208 3.96 -12.25 7.93
CA ARG A 208 4.29 -13.68 7.77
C ARG A 208 5.10 -14.20 8.93
N PHE A 209 6.04 -13.39 9.41
CA PHE A 209 6.81 -13.72 10.59
C PHE A 209 5.91 -13.86 11.83
N SER A 210 4.93 -12.97 12.00
CA SER A 210 3.96 -13.05 13.09
C SER A 210 3.11 -14.32 13.03
N GLU A 211 2.66 -14.72 11.84
CA GLU A 211 1.94 -15.99 11.63
C GLU A 211 2.82 -17.19 11.99
N LEU A 212 4.05 -17.23 11.50
CA LEU A 212 4.98 -18.34 11.80
C LEU A 212 5.31 -18.44 13.28
N VAL A 213 5.45 -17.31 13.98
CA VAL A 213 5.63 -17.30 15.43
C VAL A 213 4.39 -17.85 16.12
N HIS A 214 3.20 -17.48 15.66
CA HIS A 214 1.95 -17.97 16.24
C HIS A 214 1.76 -19.48 16.03
N GLU A 215 1.97 -20.01 14.82
CA GLU A 215 1.90 -21.45 14.52
C GLU A 215 2.92 -22.26 15.32
N ARG A 216 4.11 -21.69 15.53
CA ARG A 216 5.22 -22.32 16.25
C ARG A 216 5.03 -22.34 17.77
N ASP A 217 4.42 -21.30 18.32
CA ASP A 217 4.30 -21.09 19.76
C ASP A 217 2.92 -21.46 20.32
N SER A 218 1.99 -21.87 19.46
CA SER A 218 0.64 -22.31 19.85
C SER A 218 0.45 -23.81 19.64
N ASP A 219 -0.40 -24.42 20.44
CA ASP A 219 -0.89 -25.78 20.26
C ASP A 219 -2.04 -25.79 19.22
N PRO A 220 -1.98 -26.63 18.17
CA PRO A 220 -2.93 -26.58 17.07
C PRO A 220 -4.35 -27.06 17.44
N LEU A 221 -4.48 -27.86 18.50
CA LEU A 221 -5.78 -28.36 18.94
C LEU A 221 -6.55 -27.30 19.74
N THR A 222 -5.85 -26.61 20.64
CA THR A 222 -6.47 -25.69 21.60
C THR A 222 -6.32 -24.21 21.24
N GLY A 223 -5.38 -23.85 20.37
CA GLY A 223 -5.00 -22.47 20.07
C GLY A 223 -4.28 -21.75 21.23
N LEU A 224 -4.05 -22.45 22.36
CA LEU A 224 -3.31 -21.93 23.50
C LEU A 224 -1.82 -21.93 23.21
N LEU A 225 -1.03 -21.18 24.01
CA LEU A 225 0.43 -21.28 23.92
C LEU A 225 0.86 -22.71 24.26
N ASN A 226 1.72 -23.28 23.42
CA ASN A 226 2.41 -24.51 23.77
C ASN A 226 3.48 -24.22 24.82
N ARG A 227 4.12 -25.28 25.34
CA ARG A 227 5.16 -25.16 26.38
C ARG A 227 6.23 -24.12 26.02
N ARG A 228 6.66 -24.09 24.76
CA ARG A 228 7.69 -23.17 24.26
C ARG A 228 7.18 -21.73 24.19
N GLY A 229 5.94 -21.53 23.76
CA GLY A 229 5.26 -20.24 23.76
C GLY A 229 5.12 -19.68 25.18
N LEU A 230 4.76 -20.52 26.14
CA LEU A 230 4.69 -20.16 27.56
C LEU A 230 6.06 -19.73 28.10
N GLU A 231 7.10 -20.54 27.88
CA GLU A 231 8.47 -20.25 28.31
C GLU A 231 8.99 -18.94 27.70
N THR A 232 8.75 -18.72 26.40
CA THR A 232 9.13 -17.48 25.70
C THR A 232 8.44 -16.26 26.32
N ARG A 233 7.13 -16.34 26.57
CA ARG A 233 6.36 -15.23 27.14
C ARG A 233 6.74 -14.94 28.60
N MET A 234 7.00 -15.98 29.39
CA MET A 234 7.50 -15.83 30.77
C MET A 234 8.88 -15.18 30.81
N SER A 235 9.79 -15.54 29.90
CA SER A 235 11.11 -14.92 29.82
C SER A 235 11.08 -13.43 29.45
N ALA A 236 10.13 -13.03 28.59
CA ALA A 236 9.98 -11.65 28.13
C ALA A 236 9.44 -10.69 29.21
N LEU A 237 8.69 -11.20 30.20
CA LEU A 237 8.14 -10.41 31.31
C LEU A 237 9.21 -9.91 32.30
N GLY A 238 10.44 -10.43 32.26
CA GLY A 238 11.51 -10.03 33.17
C GLY A 238 11.25 -10.46 34.64
N ARG A 239 12.33 -10.67 35.41
CA ARG A 239 12.20 -11.13 36.81
C ARG A 239 11.60 -10.10 37.78
N HIS A 240 11.58 -8.82 37.40
CA HIS A 240 11.17 -7.72 38.29
C HIS A 240 9.69 -7.32 38.16
N ASP A 241 8.98 -7.74 37.10
CA ASP A 241 7.56 -7.39 36.84
C ASP A 241 6.58 -8.55 37.12
N LEU A 242 7.07 -9.70 37.59
CA LEU A 242 6.23 -10.87 37.85
C LEU A 242 5.61 -10.81 39.26
N SER A 243 4.50 -10.06 39.39
CA SER A 243 3.53 -10.28 40.46
C SER A 243 2.34 -11.07 39.90
N GLY A 244 2.18 -12.32 40.31
CA GLY A 244 1.12 -13.19 39.78
C GLY A 244 1.18 -14.61 40.32
N TRP A 245 0.18 -15.40 39.95
CA TRP A 245 0.04 -16.81 40.32
C TRP A 245 0.18 -17.68 39.08
N ILE A 246 0.82 -18.85 39.22
CA ILE A 246 0.83 -19.90 38.19
C ILE A 246 -0.12 -20.99 38.65
N VAL A 247 -1.08 -21.33 37.78
CA VAL A 247 -2.00 -22.45 37.99
C VAL A 247 -1.68 -23.50 36.94
N ALA A 248 -1.43 -24.73 37.38
CA ALA A 248 -1.27 -25.89 36.52
C ALA A 248 -2.51 -26.78 36.66
N CYS A 249 -3.12 -27.14 35.53
CA CYS A 249 -4.28 -28.02 35.46
C CYS A 249 -3.88 -29.27 34.66
N ASP A 250 -4.39 -30.43 35.07
CA ASP A 250 -4.23 -31.70 34.37
C ASP A 250 -5.62 -32.32 34.12
N ILE A 251 -5.78 -33.05 33.01
CA ILE A 251 -7.05 -33.71 32.68
C ILE A 251 -7.01 -35.14 33.25
N ASP A 252 -7.82 -35.37 34.28
CA ASP A 252 -7.90 -36.68 34.92
C ASP A 252 -8.36 -37.77 33.94
N TYR A 253 -7.68 -38.92 33.98
CA TYR A 253 -8.00 -40.11 33.17
C TYR A 253 -7.98 -39.92 31.64
N PHE A 254 -7.34 -38.85 31.12
CA PHE A 254 -7.32 -38.55 29.68
C PHE A 254 -6.78 -39.70 28.81
N LYS A 255 -5.78 -40.45 29.32
CA LYS A 255 -5.24 -41.64 28.63
C LYS A 255 -6.31 -42.71 28.44
N THR A 256 -7.16 -42.95 29.43
CA THR A 256 -8.24 -43.94 29.34
C THR A 256 -9.26 -43.57 28.26
N ILE A 257 -9.55 -42.27 28.11
CA ILE A 257 -10.43 -41.78 27.04
C ILE A 257 -9.81 -42.08 25.66
N ASN A 258 -8.52 -41.75 25.48
CA ASN A 258 -7.80 -42.05 24.24
C ASN A 258 -7.75 -43.55 23.94
N ASP A 259 -7.50 -44.39 24.96
CA ASP A 259 -7.35 -45.84 24.79
C ASP A 259 -8.70 -46.53 24.46
N VAL A 260 -9.83 -46.02 24.98
CA VAL A 260 -11.16 -46.63 24.78
C VAL A 260 -11.89 -46.08 23.54
N TYR A 261 -11.81 -44.76 23.31
CA TYR A 261 -12.61 -44.08 22.29
C TYR A 261 -11.77 -43.52 21.13
N GLY A 262 -10.45 -43.71 21.17
CA GLY A 262 -9.51 -43.23 20.17
C GLY A 262 -9.14 -41.75 20.33
N HIS A 263 -8.00 -41.38 19.76
CA HIS A 263 -7.43 -40.02 19.86
C HIS A 263 -8.38 -38.91 19.39
N ALA A 264 -9.15 -39.15 18.32
CA ALA A 264 -10.10 -38.16 17.81
C ALA A 264 -11.19 -37.81 18.85
N THR A 265 -11.54 -38.73 19.74
CA THR A 265 -12.49 -38.45 20.82
C THR A 265 -11.82 -37.69 21.96
N GLY A 266 -10.56 -38.02 22.27
CA GLY A 266 -9.77 -37.28 23.25
C GLY A 266 -9.56 -35.82 22.85
N ASP A 267 -9.39 -35.54 21.56
CA ASP A 267 -9.21 -34.18 21.04
C ASP A 267 -10.42 -33.24 21.31
N VAL A 268 -11.62 -33.78 21.59
CA VAL A 268 -12.85 -33.01 21.83
C VAL A 268 -13.10 -32.73 23.32
N VAL A 269 -12.41 -33.44 24.22
CA VAL A 269 -12.58 -33.35 25.69
C VAL A 269 -11.70 -32.24 26.27
#